data_AF-A0A1C4ZLU1-F1
#
_entry.id   AF-A0A1C4ZLU1-F1
#
_cell.length_a   1.000
_cell.length_b   1.000
_cell.length_c   1.000
_cell.angle_alpha   90.00
_cell.angle_beta   90.00
_cell.angle_gamma   90.00
#
_symmetry.space_group_name_H-M   'P 1'
#
loop_
_entity.id
_entity.type
_entity.pdbx_description
1 polymer ?
#
loop_
_entity_poly.entity_id
_entity_poly.type
_entity_poly.pdbx_seq_one_letter_code
_entity_poly.pdbx_strand_id
1 'polypeptide(L)'
;MRQSRTREPPQWHRLRQISKPYTAACKEIAGRYVHHRPILTEAMQDGTAVTYTLTALHNTGYRVDMEFWGGEAESCCPPNPPQPGK
;
A
#
# COMPACT_ATOMS: atom_id res chain seq x y z
N MET A 1 -10.31 -16.72 -9.46
CA MET A 1 -10.13 -15.46 -10.24
C MET A 1 -8.68 -15.02 -10.13
N ARG A 2 -7.92 -15.01 -11.24
CA ARG A 2 -6.52 -14.59 -11.25
C ARG A 2 -6.49 -13.07 -11.42
N GLN A 3 -6.03 -12.33 -10.40
CA GLN A 3 -5.81 -10.88 -10.55
C GLN A 3 -4.71 -10.68 -11.60
N SER A 4 -5.03 -9.98 -12.69
CA SER A 4 -4.08 -9.60 -13.73
C SER A 4 -3.06 -8.62 -13.14
N ARG A 5 -1.79 -9.05 -13.05
CA ARG A 5 -0.69 -8.26 -12.47
C ARG A 5 -0.04 -7.42 -13.56
N THR A 6 -0.41 -6.15 -13.63
CA THR A 6 0.22 -5.14 -14.50
C THR A 6 1.06 -4.16 -13.67
N ARG A 7 2.18 -3.71 -14.24
CA ARG A 7 3.04 -2.68 -13.65
C ARG A 7 2.26 -1.37 -13.52
N GLU A 8 2.24 -0.81 -12.32
CA GLU A 8 1.56 0.45 -12.05
C GLU A 8 2.35 1.64 -12.64
N PRO A 9 1.70 2.59 -13.32
CA PRO A 9 2.34 3.80 -13.81
C PRO A 9 2.85 4.70 -12.66
N PRO A 10 3.95 5.45 -12.81
CA PRO A 10 4.51 6.28 -11.74
C PRO A 10 3.52 7.30 -11.13
N GLN A 11 2.62 7.85 -11.93
CA GLN A 11 1.58 8.79 -11.48
C GLN A 11 0.62 8.19 -10.46
N TRP A 12 0.51 6.86 -10.43
CA TRP A 12 -0.38 6.14 -9.54
C TRP A 12 0.04 6.23 -8.06
N HIS A 13 1.35 6.34 -7.79
CA HIS A 13 1.86 6.60 -6.43
C HIS A 13 1.47 7.99 -5.92
N ARG A 14 1.43 9.00 -6.80
CA ARG A 14 1.00 10.36 -6.44
C ARG A 14 -0.51 10.43 -6.20
N LEU A 15 -1.30 9.78 -7.06
CA LEU A 15 -2.76 9.78 -6.93
C LEU A 15 -3.20 9.18 -5.60
N ARG A 16 -2.58 8.09 -5.15
CA ARG A 16 -2.91 7.43 -3.86
C ARG A 16 -2.74 8.31 -2.62
N GLN A 17 -1.91 9.34 -2.69
CA GLN A 17 -1.73 10.29 -1.59
C GLN A 17 -2.91 11.27 -1.47
N ILE A 18 -3.82 11.31 -2.46
CA ILE A 18 -4.95 12.22 -2.50
C ILE A 18 -6.25 11.42 -2.69
N SER A 19 -6.98 11.21 -1.59
CA SER A 19 -8.11 10.27 -1.54
C SER A 19 -9.22 10.54 -2.57
N LYS A 20 -9.57 11.81 -2.82
CA LYS A 20 -10.65 12.18 -3.77
C LYS A 20 -10.27 11.86 -5.24
N PRO A 21 -9.17 12.39 -5.80
CA PRO A 21 -8.71 12.01 -7.15
C PRO A 21 -8.48 10.51 -7.32
N TYR A 22 -7.94 9.84 -6.29
CA TYR A 22 -7.72 8.39 -6.35
C TYR A 22 -9.03 7.62 -6.49
N THR A 23 -10.02 7.95 -5.66
CA THR A 23 -11.31 7.27 -5.66
C THR A 23 -12.04 7.46 -7.00
N ALA A 24 -11.98 8.67 -7.58
CA ALA A 24 -12.54 8.96 -8.89
C ALA A 24 -11.89 8.11 -9.99
N ALA A 25 -10.55 8.08 -10.03
CA ALA A 25 -9.80 7.29 -11.00
C ALA A 25 -10.07 5.78 -10.86
N CYS A 26 -10.18 5.25 -9.63
CA CYS A 26 -10.55 3.86 -9.41
C CYS A 26 -11.93 3.52 -9.98
N LYS A 27 -12.92 4.39 -9.77
CA LYS A 27 -14.27 4.20 -10.30
C LYS A 27 -14.30 4.25 -11.83
N GLU A 28 -13.55 5.16 -12.43
CA GLU A 28 -13.44 5.29 -13.89
C GLU A 28 -12.76 4.09 -14.53
N ILE A 29 -11.62 3.64 -13.98
CA ILE A 29 -10.78 2.60 -14.60
C ILE A 29 -11.29 1.19 -14.30
N ALA A 30 -11.77 0.94 -13.08
CA ALA A 30 -12.06 -0.41 -12.59
C ALA A 30 -13.53 -0.59 -12.15
N GLY A 31 -14.36 0.45 -12.18
CA GLY A 31 -15.74 0.41 -11.70
C GLY A 31 -15.88 0.23 -10.17
N ARG A 32 -14.77 0.14 -9.44
CA ARG A 32 -14.71 -0.10 -7.99
C ARG A 32 -13.43 0.46 -7.38
N TYR A 33 -13.39 0.57 -6.06
CA TYR A 33 -12.16 0.92 -5.37
C TYR A 33 -11.08 -0.16 -5.58
N VAL A 34 -9.86 0.28 -5.91
CA VAL A 34 -8.71 -0.61 -6.12
C VAL A 34 -7.79 -0.45 -4.92
N HIS A 35 -7.59 -1.53 -4.15
CA HIS A 35 -6.63 -1.53 -3.05
C HIS A 35 -5.22 -1.70 -3.62
N HIS A 36 -4.29 -0.85 -3.18
CA HIS A 36 -2.88 -1.04 -3.50
C HIS A 36 -2.28 -2.17 -2.66
N ARG A 37 -1.65 -3.13 -3.33
CA ARG A 37 -0.88 -4.20 -2.71
C ARG A 37 0.59 -4.10 -3.13
N PRO A 38 1.47 -3.53 -2.28
CA PRO A 38 2.87 -3.35 -2.63
C PRO A 38 3.62 -4.69 -2.67
N ILE A 39 4.83 -4.65 -3.25
CA ILE A 39 5.86 -5.61 -2.90
C ILE A 39 6.35 -5.24 -1.52
N LEU A 40 6.20 -6.14 -0.55
CA LEU A 40 6.64 -5.89 0.81
C LEU A 40 8.16 -6.08 0.90
N THR A 41 8.85 -5.11 1.52
CA THR A 41 10.23 -5.30 1.97
C THR A 41 10.25 -6.22 3.19
N GLU A 42 11.43 -6.74 3.55
CA GLU A 42 11.59 -7.60 4.74
C GLU A 42 11.01 -6.95 6.00
N ALA A 43 11.36 -5.69 6.27
CA ALA A 43 10.84 -4.92 7.41
C ALA A 43 9.31 -4.70 7.36
N MET A 44 8.68 -4.76 6.19
CA MET A 44 7.21 -4.69 6.07
C MET A 44 6.56 -6.05 6.32
N GLN A 45 7.27 -7.15 6.04
CA GLN A 45 6.78 -8.52 6.27
C GLN A 45 6.88 -8.93 7.74
N ASP A 46 7.97 -8.57 8.41
CA ASP A 46 8.22 -8.92 9.82
C ASP A 46 7.52 -7.96 10.82
N GLY A 47 6.89 -6.90 10.32
CA GLY A 47 6.17 -5.90 11.13
C GLY A 47 7.06 -4.82 11.76
N THR A 48 8.38 -4.84 11.55
CA THR A 48 9.32 -3.83 12.04
C THR A 48 8.95 -2.43 11.54
N ALA A 49 8.61 -2.32 10.24
CA ALA A 49 8.21 -1.06 9.63
C ALA A 49 6.91 -0.51 10.23
N VAL A 50 5.95 -1.39 10.54
CA VAL A 50 4.70 -1.01 11.22
C VAL A 50 5.00 -0.45 12.61
N THR A 51 5.85 -1.13 13.38
CA THR A 51 6.23 -0.74 14.75
C THR A 51 6.90 0.63 14.77
N TYR A 52 7.90 0.84 13.91
CA TYR A 52 8.57 2.14 13.79
C TYR A 52 7.60 3.25 13.36
N THR A 53 6.74 2.97 12.38
CA THR A 53 5.80 3.98 11.87
C THR A 53 4.75 4.37 12.90
N LEU A 54 4.17 3.41 13.63
CA LEU A 54 3.22 3.68 14.70
C LEU A 54 3.84 4.52 15.81
N THR A 55 5.09 4.23 16.19
CA THR A 55 5.84 5.05 17.16
C THR A 55 5.97 6.49 16.68
N ALA A 56 6.37 6.69 15.43
CA ALA A 56 6.51 8.02 14.85
C ALA A 56 5.16 8.77 14.78
N LEU A 57 4.07 8.09 14.44
CA LEU A 57 2.73 8.67 14.39
C LEU A 57 2.23 9.08 15.78
N HIS A 58 2.40 8.23 16.79
CA HIS A 58 2.01 8.57 18.16
C HIS A 58 2.76 9.79 18.70
N ASN A 59 4.03 9.95 18.34
CA ASN A 59 4.84 11.12 18.73
C ASN A 59 4.33 12.45 18.16
N THR A 60 3.47 12.43 17.14
CA THR A 60 2.87 13.65 16.58
C THR A 60 1.74 14.23 17.45
N GLY A 61 1.18 13.43 18.36
CA GLY A 61 0.00 13.80 19.16
C GLY A 61 -1.33 13.74 18.39
N TYR A 62 -1.32 13.41 17.09
CA TYR A 62 -2.55 13.16 16.34
C TYR A 62 -3.18 11.81 16.72
N ARG A 63 -4.50 11.71 16.55
CA ARG A 63 -5.23 10.45 16.70
C ARG A 63 -4.75 9.46 15.63
N VAL A 64 -4.41 8.24 16.06
CA VAL A 64 -4.08 7.13 15.18
C VAL A 64 -5.24 6.14 15.19
N ASP A 65 -5.88 5.92 14.03
CA ASP A 65 -6.97 4.96 13.89
C ASP A 65 -6.39 3.54 13.71
N MET A 66 -6.20 2.85 14.83
CA MET A 66 -5.54 1.53 14.90
C MET A 66 -6.23 0.43 14.10
N GLU A 67 -7.49 0.62 13.70
CA GLU A 67 -8.21 -0.32 12.83
C GLU A 67 -7.52 -0.55 11.49
N PHE A 68 -6.72 0.43 11.01
CA PHE A 68 -5.98 0.33 9.74
C PHE A 68 -4.54 -0.17 9.90
N TRP A 69 -4.10 -0.45 11.14
CA TRP A 69 -2.72 -0.84 11.44
C TRP A 69 -2.57 -2.29 11.89
N GLY A 70 -3.68 -3.03 12.03
CA GLY A 70 -3.71 -4.47 12.27
C GLY A 70 -4.13 -5.27 11.04
N GLY A 71 -3.66 -6.52 10.91
CA GLY A 71 -4.03 -7.45 9.83
C GLY A 71 -2.83 -8.00 9.05
N GLU A 72 -3.09 -8.95 8.15
CA GLU A 72 -2.05 -9.55 7.30
C GLU A 72 -1.56 -8.56 6.25
N ALA A 73 -0.25 -8.28 6.26
CA ALA A 73 0.41 -7.62 5.17
C ALA A 73 0.63 -8.64 4.04
N GLU A 74 -0.21 -8.58 3.01
CA GLU A 74 -0.04 -9.47 1.86
C GLU A 74 0.67 -8.78 0.68
N SER A 75 1.84 -9.30 0.33
CA SER A 75 2.56 -8.88 -0.89
C SER A 75 1.79 -9.28 -2.15
N CYS A 76 1.92 -8.49 -3.23
CA CYS A 76 1.39 -8.88 -4.55
C CYS A 76 2.26 -9.95 -5.25
N CYS A 77 3.48 -10.17 -4.75
CA CYS A 77 4.48 -11.07 -5.31
C CYS A 77 5.10 -11.97 -4.22
N PRO A 78 5.68 -13.13 -4.57
CA PRO A 78 6.48 -13.94 -3.66
C PRO A 78 7.64 -13.14 -3.05
N PRO A 79 8.24 -13.59 -1.93
CA PRO A 79 9.44 -12.97 -1.36
C PRO A 79 10.55 -12.80 -2.41
N ASN A 80 11.26 -11.66 -2.34
CA ASN A 80 12.33 -11.29 -3.28
C ASN A 80 11.93 -11.35 -4.77
N PRO A 81 10.85 -10.67 -5.20
CA PRO A 81 10.54 -10.59 -6.63
C PRO A 81 11.57 -9.69 -7.32
N PRO A 82 11.84 -9.90 -8.62
CA PRO A 82 12.72 -9.01 -9.39
C PRO A 82 12.28 -7.56 -9.21
N GLN A 83 13.14 -6.73 -8.60
CA GLN A 83 12.84 -5.31 -8.46
C GLN A 83 13.04 -4.62 -9.81
N PRO A 84 12.08 -3.82 -10.28
CA PRO A 84 12.25 -3.10 -11.55
C PRO A 84 13.41 -2.11 -11.43
N GLY A 85 14.45 -2.29 -12.27
CA GLY A 85 15.61 -1.39 -12.33
C GLY A 85 16.93 -1.95 -11.78
N LYS A 86 17.02 -3.26 -11.51
CA LYS A 86 18.28 -3.99 -11.43
C LYS A 86 18.41 -4.99 -12.58
#